data_AF-A0A183LVH0-F1
#
_entry.id   AF-A0A183LVH0-F1
#
_cell.length_a   1.000
_cell.length_b   1.000
_cell.length_c   1.000
_cell.angle_alpha   90.00
_cell.angle_beta   90.00
_cell.angle_gamma   90.00
#
_symmetry.space_group_name_H-M   'P 1'
#
loop_
_entity.id
_entity.type
_entity.pdbx_description
1 polymer ?
#
loop_
_entity_poly.entity_id
_entity_poly.type
_entity_poly.pdbx_seq_one_letter_code
_entity_poly.pdbx_strand_id
1 'polypeptide(L)'
;MQEKTTSVAAASAAVSLNMHKGKSKILRYNTACSNPVTIEGEDLENVKTFTYLGSINDEHGGSDADVKFRIGKARVAHLQLKNICNSKQISTNTKLRISNTNVKTVLLYGAETWRSTKVIIQKIQVFINSCLRKILRIHWPDTISNIQLWERINQIPAEDEISKKRWKWIGHIMRKAPKCVTRQALTWNPEGQRRRGRPKNTLRWEMEKDMRKMKNN
;
A
#
# COMPACT_ATOMS: atom_id res chain seq x y z
N MET A 1 -14.94 -21.97 -0.13
CA MET A 1 -14.03 -21.53 0.96
C MET A 1 -13.77 -22.67 1.92
N GLN A 2 -14.80 -23.27 2.52
CA GLN A 2 -14.67 -24.42 3.43
C GLN A 2 -13.78 -25.53 2.85
N GLU A 3 -14.07 -26.02 1.64
CA GLU A 3 -13.29 -27.08 0.99
C GLU A 3 -11.79 -26.75 0.89
N LYS A 4 -11.45 -25.51 0.52
CA LYS A 4 -10.05 -25.07 0.45
C LYS A 4 -9.40 -25.04 1.83
N THR A 5 -10.11 -24.57 2.86
CA THR A 5 -9.62 -24.56 4.23
C THR A 5 -9.39 -25.99 4.74
N THR A 6 -10.33 -26.91 4.52
CA THR A 6 -10.20 -28.32 4.89
C THR A 6 -9.04 -28.99 4.16
N SER A 7 -8.88 -28.73 2.86
CA SER A 7 -7.76 -29.25 2.06
C SER A 7 -6.41 -28.76 2.56
N VAL A 8 -6.27 -27.48 2.90
CA VAL A 8 -5.03 -26.93 3.48
C VAL A 8 -4.74 -27.51 4.86
N ALA A 9 -5.77 -27.68 5.70
CA ALA A 9 -5.62 -28.29 7.02
C ALA A 9 -5.13 -29.74 6.89
N ALA A 10 -5.74 -30.55 6.02
CA ALA A 10 -5.33 -31.93 5.76
C ALA A 10 -3.90 -32.03 5.19
N ALA A 11 -3.56 -31.17 4.22
CA ALA A 11 -2.21 -31.14 3.66
C ALA A 11 -1.14 -30.71 4.68
N SER A 12 -1.49 -29.79 5.59
CA SER A 12 -0.60 -29.38 6.69
C SER A 12 -0.40 -30.53 7.67
N ALA A 13 -1.47 -31.22 8.07
CA ALA A 13 -1.40 -32.36 8.98
C ALA A 13 -0.55 -33.51 8.41
N ALA A 14 -0.62 -33.75 7.09
CA ALA A 14 0.21 -34.75 6.40
C ALA A 14 1.72 -34.47 6.52
N VAL A 15 2.12 -33.21 6.72
CA VAL A 15 3.52 -32.80 6.99
C VAL A 15 3.76 -32.44 8.45
N SER A 16 2.89 -32.91 9.37
CA SER A 16 2.98 -32.66 10.82
C SER A 16 2.90 -31.17 11.22
N LEU A 17 2.24 -30.34 10.41
CA LEU A 17 1.96 -28.93 10.72
C LEU A 17 0.49 -28.72 11.03
N ASN A 18 0.21 -27.90 12.04
CA ASN A 18 -1.15 -27.56 12.46
C ASN A 18 -1.49 -26.09 12.16
N MET A 19 -2.70 -25.85 11.67
CA MET A 19 -3.19 -24.49 11.45
C MET A 19 -3.51 -23.82 12.78
N HIS A 20 -2.89 -22.66 13.03
CA HIS A 20 -3.14 -21.92 14.26
C HIS A 20 -4.49 -21.19 14.21
N LYS A 21 -5.50 -21.77 14.84
CA LYS A 21 -6.90 -21.29 14.86
C LYS A 21 -7.03 -19.82 15.29
N GLY A 22 -6.31 -19.39 16.33
CA GLY A 22 -6.32 -18.01 16.78
C GLY A 22 -5.71 -16.97 15.81
N LYS A 23 -4.85 -17.37 14.86
CA LYS A 23 -4.20 -16.49 13.87
C LYS A 23 -4.88 -16.58 12.50
N SER A 24 -5.53 -17.70 12.22
CA SER A 24 -6.36 -17.90 11.05
C SER A 24 -7.66 -17.13 11.19
N LYS A 25 -7.88 -16.16 10.31
CA LYS A 25 -9.07 -15.30 10.31
C LYS A 25 -9.65 -15.22 8.91
N ILE A 26 -10.94 -14.91 8.81
CA ILE A 26 -11.62 -14.77 7.53
C ILE A 26 -11.94 -13.31 7.28
N LEU A 27 -11.30 -12.74 6.26
CA LEU A 27 -11.69 -11.45 5.71
C LEU A 27 -12.59 -11.70 4.50
N ARG A 28 -13.84 -11.24 4.57
CA ARG A 28 -14.81 -11.33 3.48
C ARG A 28 -14.81 -10.04 2.69
N TYR A 29 -14.65 -10.14 1.37
CA TYR A 29 -14.68 -9.00 0.46
C TYR A 29 -15.86 -9.12 -0.50
N ASN A 30 -16.71 -8.09 -0.57
CA ASN A 30 -17.84 -7.97 -1.51
C ASN A 30 -18.83 -9.16 -1.55
N THR A 31 -18.89 -9.99 -0.51
CA THR A 31 -19.79 -11.15 -0.44
C THR A 31 -20.85 -10.96 0.64
N ALA A 32 -22.08 -11.39 0.35
CA ALA A 32 -23.18 -11.46 1.33
C ALA A 32 -23.20 -12.80 2.08
N CYS A 33 -22.40 -13.79 1.63
CA CYS A 33 -22.31 -15.08 2.29
C CYS A 33 -21.69 -14.89 3.67
N SER A 34 -22.39 -15.33 4.71
CA SER A 34 -21.98 -15.31 6.12
C SER A 34 -21.73 -16.72 6.69
N ASN A 35 -21.81 -17.76 5.85
CA ASN A 35 -21.67 -19.16 6.30
C ASN A 35 -20.38 -19.35 7.11
N PRO A 36 -20.45 -19.97 8.31
CA PRO A 36 -19.28 -20.22 9.13
C PRO A 36 -18.30 -21.12 8.38
N VAL A 37 -17.03 -20.98 8.71
CA VAL A 37 -15.97 -21.82 8.16
C VAL A 37 -15.22 -22.39 9.35
N THR A 38 -15.16 -23.70 9.41
CA THR A 38 -14.67 -24.44 10.57
C THR A 38 -13.33 -25.09 10.26
N ILE A 39 -12.44 -25.15 11.25
CA ILE A 39 -11.26 -26.01 11.26
C ILE A 39 -11.41 -26.96 12.46
N GLU A 40 -11.48 -28.27 12.20
CA GLU A 40 -11.62 -29.28 13.26
C GLU A 40 -12.83 -29.02 14.19
N GLY A 41 -13.94 -28.53 13.63
CA GLY A 41 -15.15 -28.20 14.39
C GLY A 41 -15.15 -26.83 15.08
N GLU A 42 -14.06 -26.08 15.05
CA GLU A 42 -14.00 -24.71 15.58
C GLU A 42 -14.21 -23.66 14.49
N ASP A 43 -15.11 -22.70 14.75
CA ASP A 43 -15.40 -21.58 13.85
C ASP A 43 -14.23 -20.59 13.76
N LEU A 44 -13.83 -20.25 12.53
CA LEU A 44 -12.89 -19.15 12.30
C LEU A 44 -13.59 -17.79 12.42
N GLU A 45 -12.97 -16.89 13.18
CA GLU A 45 -13.46 -15.52 13.35
C GLU A 45 -13.46 -14.76 12.01
N ASN A 46 -14.60 -14.12 11.71
CA ASN A 46 -14.72 -13.17 10.61
C ASN A 46 -14.23 -11.79 11.06
N VAL A 47 -13.22 -11.26 10.39
CA VAL A 47 -12.61 -9.95 10.71
C VAL A 47 -12.90 -8.94 9.63
N LYS A 48 -13.05 -7.66 10.01
CA LYS A 48 -13.22 -6.53 9.07
C LYS A 48 -11.90 -6.02 8.50
N THR A 49 -10.81 -6.22 9.22
CA THR A 49 -9.46 -5.81 8.81
C THR A 49 -8.48 -6.93 9.10
N PHE A 50 -7.56 -7.18 8.19
CA PHE A 50 -6.51 -8.18 8.35
C PHE A 50 -5.16 -7.63 7.92
N THR A 51 -4.14 -7.80 8.75
CA THR A 51 -2.77 -7.41 8.41
C THR A 51 -2.04 -8.58 7.75
N TYR A 52 -1.66 -8.40 6.50
CA TYR A 52 -0.88 -9.37 5.74
C TYR A 52 0.43 -8.75 5.29
N LEU A 53 1.56 -9.34 5.70
CA LEU A 53 2.91 -8.85 5.41
C LEU A 53 3.09 -7.34 5.74
N GLY A 54 2.45 -6.90 6.82
CA GLY A 54 2.48 -5.52 7.29
C GLY A 54 1.50 -4.57 6.59
N SER A 55 0.86 -4.96 5.48
CA SER A 55 -0.20 -4.16 4.84
C SER A 55 -1.57 -4.47 5.43
N ILE A 56 -2.37 -3.44 5.65
CA ILE A 56 -3.73 -3.56 6.18
C ILE A 56 -4.71 -3.74 5.02
N ASN A 57 -5.40 -4.88 5.00
CA ASN A 57 -6.50 -5.14 4.08
C ASN A 57 -7.82 -4.93 4.84
N ASP A 58 -8.73 -4.14 4.27
CA ASP A 58 -10.06 -3.90 4.81
C ASP A 58 -11.15 -4.64 4.01
N GLU A 59 -12.33 -4.79 4.62
CA GLU A 59 -13.52 -5.40 4.00
C GLU A 59 -14.04 -4.64 2.76
N HIS A 60 -13.58 -3.40 2.56
CA HIS A 60 -13.98 -2.55 1.44
C HIS A 60 -13.00 -2.60 0.27
N GLY A 61 -11.88 -3.31 0.41
CA GLY A 61 -10.79 -3.43 -0.56
C GLY A 61 -10.15 -2.08 -0.88
N GLY A 62 -10.21 -1.15 0.07
CA GLY A 62 -9.64 0.19 -0.02
C GLY A 62 -8.19 0.21 0.42
N SER A 63 -7.47 1.29 0.06
CA SER A 63 -6.11 1.54 0.54
C SER A 63 -6.06 2.59 1.65
N ASP A 64 -7.20 3.14 2.06
CA ASP A 64 -7.23 4.24 3.04
C ASP A 64 -6.72 3.80 4.42
N ALA A 65 -7.15 2.62 4.89
CA ALA A 65 -6.69 2.05 6.16
C ALA A 65 -5.17 1.82 6.15
N ASP A 66 -4.64 1.20 5.09
CA ASP A 66 -3.20 0.95 4.95
C ASP A 66 -2.41 2.26 4.86
N VAL A 67 -2.85 3.22 4.04
CA VAL A 67 -2.19 4.53 3.91
C VAL A 67 -2.17 5.28 5.24
N LYS A 68 -3.28 5.27 5.99
CA LYS A 68 -3.35 5.89 7.31
C LYS A 68 -2.36 5.24 8.28
N PHE A 69 -2.27 3.92 8.27
CA PHE A 69 -1.31 3.18 9.08
C PHE A 69 0.14 3.50 8.70
N ARG A 70 0.45 3.53 7.40
CA ARG A 70 1.79 3.88 6.90
C ARG A 70 2.19 5.31 7.24
N ILE A 71 1.26 6.28 7.15
CA ILE A 71 1.50 7.65 7.62
C ILE A 71 1.82 7.65 9.12
N GLY A 72 1.12 6.86 9.93
CA GLY A 72 1.41 6.69 11.35
C GLY A 72 2.83 6.16 11.60
N LYS A 73 3.21 5.07 10.94
CA LYS A 73 4.56 4.47 11.04
C LYS A 73 5.65 5.42 10.55
N ALA A 74 5.45 6.07 9.42
CA ALA A 74 6.39 7.04 8.87
C ALA A 74 6.54 8.27 9.76
N ARG A 75 5.46 8.69 10.45
CA ARG A 75 5.52 9.77 11.44
C ARG A 75 6.42 9.40 12.61
N VAL A 76 6.31 8.18 13.14
CA VAL A 76 7.19 7.69 14.21
C VAL A 76 8.65 7.66 13.74
N ALA A 77 8.92 7.13 12.54
CA ALA A 77 10.26 7.12 11.97
C ALA A 77 10.84 8.54 11.80
N HIS A 78 10.03 9.50 11.34
CA HIS A 78 10.45 10.89 11.21
C HIS A 78 10.74 11.54 12.57
N LEU A 79 9.95 11.22 13.60
CA LEU A 79 10.17 11.73 14.97
C LEU A 79 11.47 11.21 15.57
N GLN A 80 11.82 9.94 15.33
CA GLN A 80 13.13 9.39 15.73
C GLN A 80 14.29 10.14 15.08
N LEU A 81 14.10 10.65 13.87
CA LEU A 81 15.09 11.43 13.13
C LEU A 81 15.04 12.94 13.41
N LYS A 82 14.26 13.39 14.41
CA LYS A 82 14.05 14.82 14.72
C LYS A 82 15.37 15.58 14.91
N ASN A 83 16.34 15.01 15.62
CA ASN A 83 17.63 15.66 15.87
C ASN A 83 18.41 15.88 14.57
N ILE A 84 18.39 14.91 13.65
CA ILE A 84 19.03 15.00 12.35
C ILE A 84 18.31 16.04 11.47
N CYS A 85 16.97 15.99 11.41
CA CYS A 85 16.19 16.96 10.64
C CYS A 85 16.42 18.41 11.12
N ASN A 86 16.57 18.61 12.43
CA ASN A 86 16.73 19.93 13.03
C ASN A 86 18.19 20.44 13.07
N SER A 87 19.19 19.57 12.89
CA SER A 87 20.61 19.93 13.00
C SER A 87 21.03 20.98 11.97
N LYS A 88 21.76 22.03 12.38
CA LYS A 88 22.34 23.01 11.46
C LYS A 88 23.61 22.52 10.77
N GLN A 89 24.30 21.54 11.37
CA GLN A 89 25.60 21.05 10.92
C GLN A 89 25.46 20.12 9.70
N ILE A 90 24.30 19.47 9.54
CA ILE A 90 24.05 18.53 8.46
C ILE A 90 23.46 19.28 7.27
N SER A 91 24.04 19.07 6.08
CA SER A 91 23.52 19.66 4.85
C SER A 91 22.11 19.17 4.52
N THR A 92 21.32 20.03 3.88
CA THR A 92 19.94 19.73 3.47
C THR A 92 19.87 18.47 2.59
N ASN A 93 20.78 18.31 1.64
CA ASN A 93 20.83 17.14 0.75
C ASN A 93 21.01 15.83 1.52
N THR A 94 21.88 15.82 2.53
CA THR A 94 22.10 14.64 3.38
C THR A 94 20.86 14.31 4.20
N LYS A 95 20.21 15.30 4.80
CA LYS A 95 18.95 15.10 5.55
C LYS A 95 17.84 14.53 4.67
N LEU A 96 17.72 15.04 3.45
CA LEU A 96 16.73 14.56 2.48
C LEU A 96 17.00 13.12 2.08
N ARG A 97 18.26 12.76 1.83
CA ARG A 97 18.64 11.37 1.54
C ARG A 97 18.27 10.45 2.69
N ILE A 98 18.59 10.84 3.94
CA ILE A 98 18.22 10.07 5.14
C ILE A 98 16.70 9.92 5.26
N SER A 99 15.95 11.00 5.04
CA SER A 99 14.48 10.98 5.09
C SER A 99 13.88 10.13 3.97
N ASN A 100 14.43 10.18 2.77
CA ASN A 100 13.98 9.36 1.64
C ASN A 100 14.21 7.87 1.92
N THR A 101 15.37 7.51 2.48
CA THR A 101 15.71 6.12 2.79
C THR A 101 14.94 5.54 3.97
N ASN A 102 14.63 6.33 5.00
CA ASN A 102 14.02 5.82 6.24
C ASN A 102 12.52 6.13 6.38
N VAL A 103 12.11 7.35 6.02
CA VAL A 103 10.72 7.80 6.20
C VAL A 103 9.89 7.46 4.95
N LYS A 104 10.39 7.80 3.76
CA LYS A 104 9.64 7.63 2.51
C LYS A 104 9.46 6.16 2.14
N THR A 105 10.46 5.31 2.43
CA THR A 105 10.36 3.85 2.26
C THR A 105 9.28 3.22 3.13
N VAL A 106 9.19 3.63 4.41
CA VAL A 106 8.14 3.18 5.34
C VAL A 106 6.77 3.69 4.89
N LEU A 107 6.71 4.95 4.44
CA LEU A 107 5.48 5.57 3.96
C LEU A 107 4.93 4.87 2.71
N LEU A 108 5.79 4.58 1.72
CA LEU A 108 5.39 4.03 0.42
C LEU A 108 5.53 2.51 0.34
N TYR A 109 5.63 1.82 1.48
CA TYR A 109 5.64 0.37 1.51
C TYR A 109 4.28 -0.17 1.04
N GLY A 110 4.29 -1.06 0.05
CA GLY A 110 3.08 -1.64 -0.53
C GLY A 110 2.31 -0.69 -1.44
N ALA A 111 2.88 0.47 -1.78
CA ALA A 111 2.21 1.45 -2.65
C ALA A 111 1.96 0.93 -4.07
N GLU A 112 2.67 -0.12 -4.50
CA GLU A 112 2.48 -0.80 -5.78
C GLU A 112 1.06 -1.34 -5.94
N THR A 113 0.43 -1.79 -4.84
CA THR A 113 -0.90 -2.42 -4.84
C THR A 113 -2.02 -1.46 -4.43
N TRP A 114 -1.70 -0.21 -4.09
CA TRP A 114 -2.69 0.77 -3.67
C TRP A 114 -3.57 1.27 -4.81
N ARG A 115 -4.86 1.46 -4.49
CA ARG A 115 -5.78 2.27 -5.29
C ARG A 115 -5.45 3.76 -5.07
N SER A 116 -4.79 4.37 -6.04
CA SER A 116 -4.30 5.75 -5.97
C SER A 116 -5.39 6.77 -6.30
N THR A 117 -6.33 6.96 -5.38
CA THR A 117 -7.29 8.07 -5.49
C THR A 117 -6.61 9.41 -5.26
N LYS A 118 -7.14 10.49 -5.87
CA LYS A 118 -6.63 11.86 -5.65
C LYS A 118 -6.55 12.20 -4.16
N VAL A 119 -7.56 11.79 -3.38
CA VAL A 119 -7.62 12.01 -1.93
C VAL A 119 -6.48 11.29 -1.21
N ILE A 120 -6.20 10.03 -1.54
CA ILE A 120 -5.10 9.26 -0.95
C ILE A 120 -3.74 9.88 -1.29
N ILE A 121 -3.52 10.22 -2.56
CA ILE A 121 -2.29 10.89 -3.00
C ILE A 121 -2.11 12.21 -2.26
N GLN A 122 -3.16 13.01 -2.11
CA GLN A 122 -3.12 14.27 -1.37
C GLN A 122 -2.74 14.05 0.10
N LYS A 123 -3.33 13.05 0.78
CA LYS A 123 -2.97 12.71 2.18
C LYS A 123 -1.48 12.37 2.32
N ILE A 124 -0.94 11.57 1.40
CA ILE A 124 0.48 11.20 1.36
C ILE A 124 1.35 12.44 1.10
N GLN A 125 0.97 13.25 0.12
CA GLN A 125 1.71 14.45 -0.26
C GLN A 125 1.74 15.49 0.86
N VAL A 126 0.64 15.68 1.58
CA VAL A 126 0.57 16.57 2.76
C VAL A 126 1.58 16.12 3.83
N PHE A 127 1.66 14.82 4.10
CA PHE A 127 2.63 14.29 5.04
C PHE A 127 4.08 14.51 4.57
N ILE A 128 4.39 14.20 3.32
CA ILE A 128 5.73 14.43 2.73
C ILE A 128 6.09 15.92 2.83
N ASN A 129 5.19 16.80 2.43
CA ASN A 129 5.40 18.25 2.45
C ASN A 129 5.64 18.78 3.87
N SER A 130 4.95 18.24 4.87
CA SER A 130 5.20 18.54 6.28
C SER A 130 6.63 18.16 6.68
N CYS A 131 7.10 16.96 6.31
CA CYS A 131 8.47 16.52 6.59
C CYS A 131 9.52 17.41 5.88
N LEU A 132 9.28 17.77 4.61
CA LEU A 132 10.19 18.63 3.84
C LEU A 132 10.30 20.03 4.44
N ARG A 133 9.18 20.64 4.87
CA ARG A 133 9.20 21.95 5.54
C ARG A 133 10.02 21.94 6.83
N LYS A 134 9.92 20.86 7.63
CA LYS A 134 10.75 20.69 8.83
C LYS A 134 12.24 20.54 8.51
N ILE A 135 12.58 19.79 7.47
CA ILE A 135 13.98 19.61 7.02
C ILE A 135 14.58 20.94 6.54
N LEU A 136 13.81 21.73 5.79
CA LEU A 136 14.19 23.07 5.35
C LEU A 136 14.12 24.12 6.46
N ARG A 137 13.59 23.76 7.64
CA ARG A 137 13.41 24.64 8.80
C ARG A 137 12.53 25.86 8.46
N ILE A 138 11.53 25.67 7.62
CA ILE A 138 10.51 26.69 7.34
C ILE A 138 9.55 26.72 8.53
N HIS A 139 9.54 27.84 9.25
CA HIS A 139 8.65 28.09 10.38
C HIS A 139 7.85 29.33 10.08
N TRP A 140 6.68 29.46 10.71
CA TRP A 140 5.96 30.74 10.68
C TRP A 140 6.89 31.85 11.22
N PRO A 141 6.95 33.04 10.59
CA PRO A 141 6.06 33.59 9.55
C PRO A 141 6.41 33.26 8.10
N ASP A 142 7.50 32.53 7.83
CA ASP A 142 7.96 32.22 6.47
C ASP A 142 6.93 31.34 5.74
N THR A 143 6.32 31.88 4.69
CA THR A 143 5.32 31.18 3.89
C THR A 143 5.88 30.89 2.49
N ILE A 144 5.94 29.61 2.12
CA ILE A 144 6.42 29.15 0.82
C ILE A 144 5.36 28.26 0.18
N SER A 145 5.14 28.47 -1.12
CA SER A 145 4.21 27.66 -1.91
C SER A 145 4.69 26.21 -2.03
N ASN A 146 3.76 25.26 -2.25
CA ASN A 146 4.16 23.85 -2.45
C ASN A 146 5.03 23.65 -3.69
N ILE A 147 4.85 24.48 -4.72
CA ILE A 147 5.61 24.39 -5.98
C ILE A 147 7.08 24.77 -5.74
N GLN A 148 7.32 25.95 -5.14
CA GLN A 148 8.68 26.41 -4.80
C GLN A 148 9.40 25.45 -3.84
N LEU A 149 8.65 24.81 -2.93
CA LEU A 149 9.19 23.78 -2.04
C LEU A 149 9.76 22.59 -2.82
N TRP A 150 9.07 22.15 -3.88
CA TRP A 150 9.49 21.02 -4.70
C TRP A 150 10.63 21.37 -5.64
N GLU A 151 10.60 22.57 -6.24
CA GLU A 151 11.67 23.10 -7.10
C GLU A 151 13.01 23.18 -6.35
N ARG A 152 13.00 23.72 -5.13
CA ARG A 152 14.22 23.86 -4.31
C ARG A 152 14.91 22.54 -3.99
N ILE A 153 14.15 21.43 -3.98
CA ILE A 153 14.65 20.11 -3.57
C ILE A 153 14.72 19.13 -4.77
N ASN A 154 14.27 19.54 -5.96
CA ASN A 154 14.08 18.66 -7.11
C ASN A 154 13.29 17.38 -6.74
N GLN A 155 12.24 17.52 -5.92
CA GLN A 155 11.41 16.37 -5.51
C GLN A 155 10.36 16.04 -6.57
N ILE A 156 10.22 14.73 -6.81
CA ILE A 156 9.15 14.18 -7.63
C ILE A 156 7.86 14.12 -6.80
N PRO A 157 6.69 14.51 -7.34
CA PRO A 157 5.40 14.33 -6.69
C PRO A 157 5.14 12.89 -6.25
N ALA A 158 4.38 12.72 -5.17
CA ALA A 158 4.07 11.39 -4.63
C ALA A 158 3.32 10.49 -5.64
N GLU A 159 2.46 11.08 -6.48
CA GLU A 159 1.76 10.33 -7.53
C GLU A 159 2.75 9.63 -8.47
N ASP A 160 3.72 10.37 -9.00
CA ASP A 160 4.67 9.84 -9.98
C ASP A 160 5.61 8.79 -9.38
N GLU A 161 5.98 8.94 -8.11
CA GLU A 161 6.79 7.92 -7.42
C GLU A 161 6.02 6.61 -7.20
N ILE A 162 4.74 6.71 -6.83
CA ILE A 162 3.85 5.55 -6.68
C ILE A 162 3.67 4.87 -8.04
N SER A 163 3.41 5.64 -9.11
CA SER A 163 3.29 5.10 -10.46
C SER A 163 4.59 4.43 -10.92
N LYS A 164 5.77 5.04 -10.66
CA LYS A 164 7.08 4.41 -10.97
C LYS A 164 7.27 3.08 -10.24
N LYS A 165 6.92 3.00 -8.95
CA LYS A 165 7.00 1.76 -8.17
C LYS A 165 6.08 0.68 -8.72
N ARG A 166 4.82 1.04 -8.99
CA ARG A 166 3.83 0.15 -9.60
C ARG A 166 4.35 -0.40 -10.94
N TRP A 167 4.90 0.44 -11.80
CA TRP A 167 5.47 0.01 -13.09
C TRP A 167 6.64 -0.95 -12.96
N LYS A 168 7.57 -0.68 -12.04
CA LYS A 168 8.68 -1.59 -11.76
C LYS A 168 8.18 -2.97 -11.34
N TRP A 169 7.15 -3.01 -10.48
CA TRP A 169 6.52 -4.24 -10.00
C TRP A 169 5.80 -5.00 -11.12
N ILE A 170 5.03 -4.30 -11.96
CA ILE A 170 4.36 -4.90 -13.12
C ILE A 170 5.37 -5.49 -14.10
N GLY A 171 6.42 -4.73 -14.42
CA GLY A 171 7.49 -5.21 -15.29
C GLY A 171 8.13 -6.48 -14.74
N HIS A 172 8.33 -6.57 -13.43
CA HIS A 172 8.82 -7.79 -12.79
C HIS A 172 7.85 -8.97 -12.96
N ILE A 173 6.54 -8.77 -12.78
CA ILE A 173 5.53 -9.82 -12.97
C ILE A 173 5.47 -10.28 -14.43
N MET A 174 5.48 -9.35 -15.39
CA MET A 174 5.38 -9.65 -16.81
C MET A 174 6.59 -10.45 -17.33
N ARG A 175 7.77 -10.30 -16.71
CA ARG A 175 8.96 -11.11 -17.03
C ARG A 175 8.91 -12.55 -16.50
N LYS A 176 7.97 -12.89 -15.59
CA LYS A 176 7.81 -14.27 -15.11
C LYS A 176 7.20 -15.16 -16.19
N ALA A 177 7.42 -16.47 -16.08
CA ALA A 177 6.85 -17.46 -16.99
C ALA A 177 5.31 -17.32 -17.10
N PRO A 178 4.71 -17.56 -18.29
CA PRO A 178 3.26 -17.44 -18.49
C PRO A 178 2.41 -18.31 -17.55
N LYS A 179 2.93 -19.48 -17.15
CA LYS A 179 2.27 -20.40 -16.21
C LYS A 179 2.37 -19.98 -14.74
N CYS A 180 3.13 -18.93 -14.43
CA CYS A 180 3.27 -18.47 -13.06
C CYS A 180 1.96 -17.84 -12.56
N VAL A 181 1.47 -18.30 -11.41
CA VAL A 181 0.21 -17.85 -10.78
C VAL A 181 0.14 -16.32 -10.66
N THR A 182 1.25 -15.67 -10.31
CA THR A 182 1.29 -14.20 -10.18
C THR A 182 1.06 -13.46 -11.49
N ARG A 183 1.51 -14.02 -12.63
CA ARG A 183 1.30 -13.45 -13.96
C ARG A 183 -0.12 -13.73 -14.45
N GLN A 184 -0.66 -14.92 -14.19
CA GLN A 184 -2.05 -15.27 -14.50
C GLN A 184 -3.04 -14.41 -13.71
N ALA A 185 -2.79 -14.22 -12.41
CA ALA A 185 -3.62 -13.41 -11.52
C ALA A 185 -3.72 -11.95 -11.98
N LEU A 186 -2.69 -11.41 -12.65
CA LEU A 186 -2.70 -10.05 -13.16
C LEU A 186 -3.74 -9.84 -14.27
N THR A 187 -3.94 -10.85 -15.12
CA THR A 187 -4.88 -10.82 -16.25
C THR A 187 -6.22 -11.46 -15.90
N TRP A 188 -6.31 -12.11 -14.74
CA TRP A 188 -7.50 -12.84 -14.32
C TRP A 188 -8.67 -11.87 -14.09
N ASN A 189 -9.78 -12.16 -14.76
CA ASN A 189 -11.04 -11.46 -14.59
C ASN A 189 -11.99 -12.40 -13.83
N PRO A 190 -12.37 -12.09 -12.58
CA PRO A 190 -13.28 -12.95 -11.84
C PRO A 190 -14.64 -13.01 -12.54
N GLU A 191 -15.19 -14.21 -12.64
CA GLU A 191 -16.52 -14.44 -13.20
C GLU A 191 -17.59 -13.83 -12.26
N GLY A 192 -18.58 -13.17 -12.86
CA GLY A 192 -19.69 -12.56 -12.13
C GLY A 192 -20.19 -11.26 -12.76
N GLN A 193 -21.41 -10.86 -12.38
CA GLN A 193 -21.98 -9.59 -12.82
C GLN A 193 -21.44 -8.42 -11.98
N ARG A 194 -21.13 -7.30 -12.64
CA ARG A 194 -20.82 -6.05 -11.95
C ARG A 194 -22.08 -5.54 -11.25
N ARG A 195 -21.95 -5.09 -10.00
CA ARG A 195 -23.06 -4.42 -9.30
C ARG A 195 -23.48 -3.16 -10.07
N ARG A 196 -24.79 -2.86 -10.07
CA ARG A 196 -25.33 -1.60 -10.59
C ARG A 196 -24.75 -0.41 -9.80
N GLY A 197 -24.41 0.67 -10.51
CA GLY A 197 -23.81 1.88 -9.93
C GLY A 197 -22.40 2.17 -10.47
N ARG A 198 -21.75 3.19 -9.90
CA ARG A 198 -20.41 3.62 -10.33
C ARG A 198 -19.37 2.53 -10.00
N PRO A 199 -18.63 1.99 -11.00
CA PRO A 199 -17.59 1.00 -10.74
C PRO A 199 -16.48 1.56 -9.85
N LYS A 200 -16.02 0.76 -8.88
CA LYS A 200 -14.81 1.05 -8.12
C LYS A 200 -13.60 0.95 -9.06
N ASN A 201 -12.62 1.85 -8.91
CA ASN A 201 -11.36 1.77 -9.67
C ASN A 201 -10.66 0.43 -9.38
N THR A 202 -10.27 -0.29 -10.43
CA THR A 202 -9.48 -1.52 -10.30
C THR A 202 -8.00 -1.21 -10.44
N LEU A 203 -7.14 -2.11 -9.97
CA LEU A 203 -5.70 -2.00 -10.20
C LEU A 203 -5.39 -1.89 -11.70
N ARG A 204 -6.08 -2.68 -12.54
CA ARG A 204 -5.98 -2.61 -14.00
C ARG A 204 -6.30 -1.22 -14.56
N TRP A 205 -7.34 -0.56 -14.06
CA TRP A 205 -7.68 0.80 -14.48
C TRP A 205 -6.58 1.81 -14.11
N GLU A 206 -6.00 1.71 -12.91
CA GLU A 206 -4.88 2.55 -12.51
C GLU A 206 -3.64 2.32 -13.39
N MET A 207 -3.38 1.07 -13.78
CA MET A 207 -2.31 0.74 -14.73
C MET A 207 -2.55 1.39 -16.10
N GLU A 208 -3.76 1.29 -16.64
CA GLU A 208 -4.13 1.92 -17.92
C GLU A 208 -4.05 3.44 -17.86
N LYS A 209 -4.37 4.04 -16.71
CA LYS A 209 -4.20 5.47 -16.46
C LYS A 209 -2.71 5.85 -16.43
N ASP A 210 -1.89 5.09 -15.72
CA ASP A 210 -0.45 5.37 -15.67
C ASP A 210 0.22 5.20 -17.05
N MET A 211 -0.21 4.23 -17.87
CA MET A 211 0.29 4.04 -19.25
C MET A 211 0.03 5.27 -20.10
N ARG A 212 -1.20 5.80 -20.03
CA ARG A 212 -1.59 6.99 -20.79
C ARG A 212 -0.76 8.21 -20.38
N LYS A 213 -0.47 8.36 -19.09
CA LYS A 213 0.41 9.44 -18.61
C LYS A 213 1.83 9.31 -19.15
N MET A 214 2.42 8.11 -19.17
CA MET A 214 3.80 7.93 -19.66
C MET A 214 3.93 8.07 -21.17
N LYS A 215 2.89 7.80 -21.96
CA LYS A 215 2.91 8.04 -23.42
C LYS A 215 2.81 9.52 -23.80
N ASN A 216 2.34 10.35 -22.88
CA ASN A 216 2.11 11.78 -23.10
C ASN A 216 3.24 12.66 -22.51
N ASN A 217 4.27 12.05 -21.93
CA ASN A 217 5.49 12.68 -21.43
C ASN A 217 6.68 12.29 -22.31
#